data_AF-A0A7G2LV58-F1
#
_entry.id   AF-A0A7G2LV58-F1
#
_cell.length_a   1.000
_cell.length_b   1.000
_cell.length_c   1.000
_cell.angle_alpha   90.00
_cell.angle_beta   90.00
_cell.angle_gamma   90.00
#
_symmetry.space_group_name_H-M   'P 1'
#
loop_
_entity.id
_entity.type
_entity.pdbx_description
1 polymer ?
#
loop_
_entity_poly.entity_id
_entity_poly.type
_entity_poly.pdbx_seq_one_letter_code
_entity_poly.pdbx_strand_id
1 'polypeptide(L)'
;MRRILQLSGHSLRLGLPGPGDAVAVWGNSPTAHRGLAVAAKRDVPVIRVEDAWLRSLHPGRAGEPPLGLLIDSRGAHFDPAQPSDLEKLLAHHPLDDTALLDRARGGMAQLAEAHLTKYAGFDADTPTPDPGYVLVIDQTRGDASVTASGADRGRFLEMLVFAQEEHPGARVIIKSHPETAQGYRPGHFGPEDTNDRITLLTDPVSPWTLFEGAVGVYTVSSQMGFEAIFAGHRPRVFGQPFYAGWGLTEDEFPVQRRQRRLSRAQLFAAAMILYPAWYDPYRDRLGSFETAVTSLAAQARAWREDHTGWDAWGMRLWKRRPLQQFFGQPTPIRFRKGPPEVPAPPRRAMVWASKADTAPTGALQVEDGFLRSRGLGAELVPPLSLVCDDLGIYYDPEGPSRLEKWIEKRADLRPDQHARACALIETLTGAGLSKYNLGGAAPDLPQGRRILVPGQVEDDASILTGTSGVRTNAALLAAARAANPDAVILYKPHPDVEAGLRKGATDAGKADLVLHNADPMALLSQVDAVWTMTSLLGFEALLRRVPVVTLGAPFYAGWGLTEDHGDVPPRRRARVTLEGLVHAALIDYPR
;
A
#
# COMPACT_ATOMS: atom_id res chain seq x y z
N MET A 1 9.25 17.25 -8.69
CA MET A 1 8.84 18.69 -8.73
C MET A 1 8.66 19.22 -10.16
N ARG A 2 9.71 19.50 -10.95
CA ARG A 2 9.55 20.13 -12.29
C ARG A 2 8.56 19.39 -13.20
N ARG A 3 8.62 18.07 -13.21
CA ARG A 3 7.71 17.22 -13.98
C ARG A 3 6.24 17.37 -13.55
N ILE A 4 5.98 17.39 -12.24
CA ILE A 4 4.63 17.60 -11.67
C ILE A 4 4.10 18.98 -12.11
N LEU A 5 4.89 20.03 -11.93
CA LEU A 5 4.50 21.39 -12.36
C LEU A 5 4.18 21.46 -13.86
N GLN A 6 5.02 20.86 -14.70
CA GLN A 6 4.77 20.79 -16.14
C GLN A 6 3.46 20.09 -16.47
N LEU A 7 3.21 18.93 -15.85
CA LEU A 7 1.97 18.18 -16.03
C LEU A 7 0.73 18.94 -15.51
N SER A 8 0.91 19.78 -14.48
CA SER A 8 -0.10 20.71 -13.96
C SER A 8 -0.23 22.01 -14.79
N GLY A 9 0.39 22.10 -15.97
CA GLY A 9 0.28 23.27 -16.86
C GLY A 9 1.28 24.40 -16.58
N HIS A 10 2.23 24.21 -15.66
CA HIS A 10 3.25 25.20 -15.30
C HIS A 10 4.63 24.81 -15.84
N SER A 11 5.01 25.41 -16.97
CA SER A 11 6.35 25.21 -17.56
C SER A 11 7.37 26.17 -16.96
N LEU A 12 8.22 25.68 -16.05
CA LEU A 12 9.27 26.50 -15.41
C LEU A 12 10.36 26.92 -16.40
N ARG A 13 10.63 28.23 -16.47
CA ARG A 13 11.72 28.83 -17.24
C ARG A 13 12.55 29.76 -16.36
N LEU A 14 13.85 29.83 -16.62
CA LEU A 14 14.71 30.84 -16.01
C LEU A 14 14.63 32.13 -16.83
N GLY A 15 14.49 33.27 -16.16
CA GLY A 15 14.39 34.57 -16.82
C GLY A 15 13.39 35.49 -16.13
N LEU A 16 13.12 36.62 -16.77
CA LEU A 16 12.12 37.58 -16.32
C LEU A 16 10.77 37.27 -16.99
N PRO A 17 9.65 37.32 -16.25
CA PRO A 17 8.34 37.02 -16.81
C PRO A 17 7.91 38.09 -17.84
N GLY A 18 7.28 37.65 -18.93
CA GLY A 18 6.58 38.48 -19.90
C GLY A 18 5.08 38.59 -19.61
N PRO A 19 4.33 39.31 -20.45
CA PRO A 19 2.87 39.39 -20.34
C PRO A 19 2.22 38.01 -20.45
N GLY A 20 1.42 37.62 -19.45
CA GLY A 20 0.76 36.31 -19.39
C GLY A 20 1.55 35.22 -18.67
N ASP A 21 2.80 35.49 -18.29
CA ASP A 21 3.58 34.58 -17.42
C ASP A 21 3.19 34.76 -15.95
N ALA A 22 3.64 33.83 -15.09
CA ALA A 22 3.57 33.94 -13.64
C ALA A 22 4.94 33.64 -13.02
N VAL A 23 5.19 34.16 -11.82
CA VAL A 23 6.40 33.84 -11.05
C VAL A 23 6.09 32.73 -10.05
N ALA A 24 6.76 31.59 -10.20
CA ALA A 24 6.67 30.51 -9.23
C ALA A 24 7.65 30.74 -8.06
N VAL A 25 7.17 30.60 -6.83
CA VAL A 25 7.98 30.65 -5.60
C VAL A 25 7.73 29.39 -4.75
N TRP A 26 8.75 28.92 -4.03
CA TRP A 26 8.59 27.83 -3.08
C TRP A 26 8.14 28.38 -1.73
N GLY A 27 6.89 28.10 -1.37
CA GLY A 27 6.22 28.56 -0.14
C GLY A 27 6.55 30.00 0.22
N ASN A 28 7.03 30.19 1.44
CA ASN A 28 7.65 31.42 1.92
C ASN A 28 9.12 31.18 2.29
N SER A 29 9.84 30.49 1.40
CA SER A 29 11.27 30.21 1.60
C SER A 29 12.10 31.50 1.71
N PRO A 30 13.33 31.46 2.28
CA PRO A 30 14.17 32.65 2.43
C PRO A 30 14.47 33.40 1.13
N THR A 31 14.32 32.74 -0.03
CA THR A 31 14.52 33.35 -1.36
C THR A 31 13.22 33.80 -2.03
N ALA A 32 12.05 33.50 -1.45
CA ALA A 32 10.74 33.83 -2.03
C ALA A 32 10.58 35.34 -2.27
N HIS A 33 11.11 36.19 -1.39
CA HIS A 33 11.09 37.65 -1.53
C HIS A 33 11.62 38.15 -2.88
N ARG A 34 12.60 37.45 -3.47
CA ARG A 34 13.16 37.80 -4.79
C ARG A 34 12.13 37.60 -5.90
N GLY A 35 11.43 36.46 -5.86
CA GLY A 35 10.36 36.17 -6.81
C GLY A 35 9.18 37.11 -6.64
N LEU A 36 8.78 37.39 -5.40
CA LEU A 36 7.70 38.35 -5.09
C LEU A 36 8.02 39.76 -5.58
N ALA A 37 9.26 40.23 -5.39
CA ALA A 37 9.70 41.53 -5.90
C ALA A 37 9.68 41.59 -7.44
N VAL A 38 10.07 40.51 -8.13
CA VAL A 38 9.99 40.43 -9.59
C VAL A 38 8.53 40.44 -10.05
N ALA A 39 7.67 39.65 -9.41
CA ALA A 39 6.24 39.59 -9.73
C ALA A 39 5.56 40.95 -9.59
N ALA A 40 5.82 41.65 -8.48
CA ALA A 40 5.31 43.00 -8.23
C ALA A 40 5.85 44.02 -9.26
N LYS A 41 7.16 43.98 -9.56
CA LYS A 41 7.77 44.89 -10.54
C LYS A 41 7.25 44.68 -11.97
N ARG A 42 6.86 43.45 -12.30
CA ARG A 42 6.39 43.06 -13.64
C ARG A 42 4.88 42.98 -13.76
N ASP A 43 4.16 43.21 -12.66
CA ASP A 43 2.71 43.09 -12.57
C ASP A 43 2.19 41.75 -13.10
N VAL A 44 2.78 40.65 -12.61
CA VAL A 44 2.39 39.29 -12.99
C VAL A 44 1.95 38.46 -11.77
N PRO A 45 1.08 37.46 -11.95
CA PRO A 45 0.66 36.58 -10.86
C PRO A 45 1.81 35.81 -10.20
N VAL A 46 1.59 35.41 -8.95
CA VAL A 46 2.50 34.54 -8.20
C VAL A 46 1.87 33.17 -8.04
N ILE A 47 2.63 32.12 -8.33
CA ILE A 47 2.27 30.73 -8.02
C ILE A 47 3.14 30.27 -6.85
N ARG A 48 2.52 29.87 -5.75
CA ARG A 48 3.19 29.30 -4.58
C ARG A 48 3.15 27.79 -4.66
N VAL A 49 4.32 27.18 -4.55
CA VAL A 49 4.50 25.73 -4.61
C VAL A 49 4.99 25.22 -3.27
N GLU A 50 4.39 24.16 -2.76
CA GLU A 50 4.83 23.45 -1.55
C GLU A 50 4.76 21.94 -1.74
N ASP A 51 5.44 21.21 -0.85
CA ASP A 51 5.27 19.76 -0.76
C ASP A 51 3.81 19.43 -0.37
N ALA A 52 3.24 18.40 -1.00
CA ALA A 52 1.95 17.85 -0.57
C ALA A 52 2.03 17.17 0.79
N TRP A 53 0.86 16.91 1.38
CA TRP A 53 0.70 16.39 2.74
C TRP A 53 1.32 15.01 2.93
N LEU A 54 1.25 14.15 1.91
CA LEU A 54 2.04 12.94 1.81
C LEU A 54 3.21 13.22 0.88
N ARG A 55 4.42 13.04 1.38
CA ARG A 55 5.61 13.45 0.63
C ARG A 55 6.40 12.26 0.13
N SER A 56 6.93 11.44 1.04
CA SER A 56 7.93 10.41 0.74
C SER A 56 8.24 9.55 2.00
N LEU A 57 9.27 8.70 1.97
CA LEU A 57 9.70 7.95 3.16
C LEU A 57 10.46 8.85 4.13
N HIS A 58 11.41 9.62 3.60
CA HIS A 58 12.30 10.47 4.36
C HIS A 58 12.11 11.96 4.03
N PRO A 59 12.52 12.90 4.90
CA PRO A 59 12.43 14.32 4.64
C PRO A 59 13.09 14.75 3.32
N GLY A 60 12.62 15.84 2.73
CA GLY A 60 13.15 16.31 1.44
C GLY A 60 14.64 16.64 1.42
N ARG A 61 15.19 16.99 2.58
CA ARG A 61 16.63 17.21 2.75
C ARG A 61 17.46 15.93 2.65
N ALA A 62 16.84 14.75 2.74
CA ALA A 62 17.46 13.45 2.45
C ALA A 62 17.54 13.15 0.93
N GLY A 63 17.02 14.03 0.07
CA GLY A 63 17.12 13.89 -1.39
C GLY A 63 15.95 13.19 -2.07
N GLU A 64 14.91 12.81 -1.32
CA GLU A 64 13.75 12.12 -1.89
C GLU A 64 12.80 13.08 -2.62
N PRO A 65 12.31 12.69 -3.81
CA PRO A 65 11.33 13.48 -4.55
C PRO A 65 9.94 13.43 -3.89
N PRO A 66 9.12 14.48 -4.01
CA PRO A 66 7.76 14.47 -3.47
C PRO A 66 6.78 13.70 -4.37
N LEU A 67 5.79 13.06 -3.75
CA LEU A 67 4.68 12.35 -4.40
C LEU A 67 3.55 13.25 -4.90
N GLY A 68 3.57 14.53 -4.54
CA GLY A 68 2.60 15.53 -4.99
C GLY A 68 3.06 16.93 -4.64
N LEU A 69 2.38 17.93 -5.21
CA LEU A 69 2.62 19.34 -4.90
C LEU A 69 1.32 20.06 -4.54
N LEU A 70 1.43 21.03 -3.64
CA LEU A 70 0.40 22.06 -3.45
C LEU A 70 0.76 23.22 -4.36
N ILE A 71 -0.13 23.59 -5.27
CA ILE A 71 0.07 24.66 -6.24
C ILE A 71 -1.03 25.69 -6.01
N ASP A 72 -0.66 26.85 -5.48
CA ASP A 72 -1.61 27.88 -5.05
C ASP A 72 -1.39 29.18 -5.80
N SER A 73 -2.46 29.73 -6.36
CA SER A 73 -2.44 30.97 -7.13
C SER A 73 -2.79 32.22 -6.30
N ARG A 74 -3.20 32.04 -5.03
CA ARG A 74 -3.63 33.13 -4.14
C ARG A 74 -2.63 33.37 -3.02
N GLY A 75 -2.38 32.34 -2.21
CA GLY A 75 -1.65 32.45 -0.94
C GLY A 75 -1.12 31.11 -0.46
N ALA A 76 -0.09 31.12 0.38
CA ALA A 76 0.36 29.85 0.97
C ALA A 76 -0.72 29.33 1.91
N HIS A 77 -1.02 28.02 1.87
CA HIS A 77 -2.06 27.42 2.72
C HIS A 77 -1.86 27.68 4.22
N PHE A 78 -0.59 27.83 4.65
CA PHE A 78 -0.21 28.08 6.05
C PHE A 78 -0.23 29.57 6.43
N ASP A 79 -0.45 30.48 5.48
CA ASP A 79 -0.42 31.92 5.73
C ASP A 79 -1.84 32.46 5.96
N PRO A 80 -2.20 32.82 7.21
CA PRO A 80 -3.53 33.30 7.54
C PRO A 80 -3.74 34.77 7.13
N ALA A 81 -2.74 35.50 6.64
CA ALA A 81 -2.90 36.91 6.28
C ALA A 81 -3.83 37.11 5.06
N GLN A 82 -3.91 36.11 4.18
CA GLN A 82 -4.73 36.14 2.97
C GLN A 82 -5.34 34.76 2.67
N PRO A 83 -6.51 34.68 2.01
CA PRO A 83 -7.09 33.41 1.60
C PRO A 83 -6.20 32.67 0.58
N SER A 84 -6.00 31.38 0.80
CA SER A 84 -5.41 30.44 -0.18
C SER A 84 -6.48 29.84 -1.09
N ASP A 85 -6.08 29.16 -2.16
CA ASP A 85 -7.02 28.36 -2.97
C ASP A 85 -7.63 27.22 -2.14
N LEU A 86 -6.88 26.65 -1.19
CA LEU A 86 -7.42 25.67 -0.24
C LEU A 86 -8.47 26.29 0.68
N GLU A 87 -8.22 27.47 1.24
CA GLU A 87 -9.19 28.16 2.10
C GLU A 87 -10.47 28.47 1.32
N LYS A 88 -10.36 28.92 0.07
CA LYS A 88 -11.50 29.13 -0.82
C LYS A 88 -12.28 27.84 -1.06
N LEU A 89 -11.59 26.73 -1.30
CA LEU A 89 -12.21 25.42 -1.49
C LEU A 89 -12.97 24.99 -0.23
N LEU A 90 -12.36 25.10 0.95
CA LEU A 90 -12.99 24.79 2.23
C LEU A 90 -14.20 25.68 2.53
N ALA A 91 -14.12 26.97 2.21
CA ALA A 91 -15.19 27.93 2.46
C ALA A 91 -16.40 27.73 1.55
N HIS A 92 -16.20 27.39 0.27
CA HIS A 92 -17.24 27.54 -0.75
C HIS A 92 -17.59 26.27 -1.54
N HIS A 93 -16.73 25.26 -1.58
CA HIS A 93 -17.05 24.02 -2.29
C HIS A 93 -18.20 23.28 -1.56
N PRO A 94 -19.22 22.74 -2.25
CA PRO A 94 -20.36 22.09 -1.59
C PRO A 94 -19.96 20.99 -0.60
N LEU A 95 -19.06 20.09 -1.01
CA LEU A 95 -18.53 18.99 -0.19
C LEU A 95 -19.66 18.11 0.40
N ASP A 96 -20.70 17.85 -0.39
CA ASP A 96 -21.90 17.07 -0.07
C ASP A 96 -22.06 15.82 -0.97
N ASP A 97 -21.18 15.66 -1.96
CA ASP A 97 -21.12 14.46 -2.82
C ASP A 97 -20.73 13.22 -2.03
N THR A 98 -21.62 12.22 -2.00
CA THR A 98 -21.42 10.98 -1.23
C THR A 98 -20.19 10.19 -1.70
N ALA A 99 -19.94 10.09 -3.01
CA ALA A 99 -18.81 9.34 -3.54
C ALA A 99 -17.47 9.99 -3.14
N LEU A 100 -17.39 11.33 -3.15
CA LEU A 100 -16.23 12.06 -2.66
C LEU A 100 -16.02 11.86 -1.16
N LEU A 101 -17.09 11.89 -0.36
CA LEU A 101 -17.00 11.68 1.09
C LEU A 101 -16.63 10.24 1.46
N ASP A 102 -17.10 9.24 0.70
CA ASP A 102 -16.70 7.84 0.87
C ASP A 102 -15.24 7.63 0.51
N ARG A 103 -14.75 8.24 -0.57
CA ARG A 103 -13.32 8.29 -0.90
C ARG A 103 -12.51 8.91 0.24
N ALA A 104 -12.99 9.99 0.86
CA ALA A 104 -12.31 10.61 1.99
C ALA A 104 -12.26 9.68 3.22
N ARG A 105 -13.36 8.99 3.55
CA ARG A 105 -13.39 8.01 4.65
C ARG A 105 -12.44 6.83 4.39
N GLY A 106 -12.48 6.26 3.19
CA GLY A 106 -11.56 5.21 2.76
C GLY A 106 -10.10 5.67 2.82
N GLY A 107 -9.82 6.89 2.36
CA GLY A 107 -8.51 7.50 2.43
C GLY A 107 -7.98 7.64 3.86
N MET A 108 -8.79 8.16 4.78
CA MET A 108 -8.41 8.24 6.21
C MET A 108 -8.12 6.85 6.79
N ALA A 109 -8.97 5.86 6.50
CA ALA A 109 -8.78 4.49 6.97
C ALA A 109 -7.51 3.84 6.38
N GLN A 110 -7.21 4.10 5.11
CA GLN A 110 -6.01 3.58 4.45
C GLN A 110 -4.73 4.20 5.03
N LEU A 111 -4.73 5.50 5.35
CA LEU A 111 -3.59 6.13 6.00
C LEU A 111 -3.33 5.54 7.39
N ALA A 112 -4.40 5.30 8.16
CA ALA A 112 -4.30 4.66 9.47
C ALA A 112 -3.78 3.22 9.36
N GLU A 113 -4.40 2.37 8.54
CA GLU A 113 -4.00 0.95 8.37
C GLU A 113 -2.55 0.82 7.91
N ALA A 114 -2.07 1.72 7.05
CA ALA A 114 -0.70 1.70 6.54
C ALA A 114 0.30 2.52 7.38
N HIS A 115 -0.14 3.13 8.49
CA HIS A 115 0.66 4.04 9.32
C HIS A 115 1.35 5.13 8.49
N LEU A 116 0.63 5.78 7.60
CA LEU A 116 1.16 6.82 6.70
C LEU A 116 0.99 8.22 7.29
N THR A 117 2.02 9.04 7.10
CA THR A 117 2.10 10.46 7.45
C THR A 117 2.95 11.16 6.38
N LYS A 118 3.34 12.42 6.57
CA LYS A 118 4.18 13.16 5.62
C LYS A 118 5.46 12.41 5.23
N TYR A 119 6.10 11.78 6.22
CA TYR A 119 7.31 10.97 6.07
C TYR A 119 7.09 9.58 6.67
N ALA A 120 7.07 8.53 5.85
CA ALA A 120 6.65 7.19 6.28
C ALA A 120 7.80 6.20 6.58
N GLY A 121 9.05 6.66 6.58
CA GLY A 121 10.25 5.84 6.80
C GLY A 121 10.54 5.59 8.29
N PHE A 122 9.64 4.84 8.94
CA PHE A 122 9.77 4.36 10.31
C PHE A 122 9.09 2.99 10.48
N ASP A 123 9.48 2.27 11.54
CA ASP A 123 8.82 1.02 11.91
C ASP A 123 7.53 1.29 12.69
N ALA A 124 6.45 0.63 12.28
CA ALA A 124 5.14 0.80 12.92
C ALA A 124 5.12 0.20 14.33
N ASP A 125 5.97 -0.80 14.59
CA ASP A 125 6.06 -1.53 15.86
C ASP A 125 7.10 -0.93 16.82
N THR A 126 7.71 0.22 16.49
CA THR A 126 8.59 0.90 17.44
C THR A 126 7.82 1.23 18.72
N PRO A 127 8.33 0.85 19.92
CA PRO A 127 7.64 1.08 21.18
C PRO A 127 7.25 2.56 21.36
N THR A 128 6.03 2.77 21.86
CA THR A 128 5.51 4.09 22.20
C THR A 128 5.27 4.19 23.71
N PRO A 129 5.19 5.41 24.28
CA PRO A 129 4.83 5.56 25.68
C PRO A 129 3.48 4.92 26.00
N ASP A 130 3.34 4.37 27.22
CA ASP A 130 2.06 3.81 27.68
C ASP A 130 0.92 4.85 27.53
N PRO A 131 -0.30 4.46 27.13
CA PRO A 131 -1.43 5.37 26.96
C PRO A 131 -1.75 6.27 28.16
N GLY A 132 -2.53 7.33 27.93
CA GLY A 132 -2.98 8.26 28.97
C GLY A 132 -2.12 9.53 29.11
N TYR A 133 -1.50 9.98 28.02
CA TYR A 133 -0.66 11.19 27.99
C TYR A 133 -1.23 12.30 27.11
N VAL A 134 -0.74 13.51 27.30
CA VAL A 134 -0.97 14.64 26.40
C VAL A 134 0.18 14.75 25.41
N LEU A 135 -0.13 14.86 24.12
CA LEU A 135 0.85 15.01 23.06
C LEU A 135 1.05 16.50 22.74
N VAL A 136 2.25 17.02 22.91
CA VAL A 136 2.66 18.37 22.49
C VAL A 136 3.56 18.24 21.26
N ILE A 137 3.15 18.82 20.14
CA ILE A 137 3.84 18.64 18.86
C ILE A 137 4.85 19.77 18.65
N ASP A 138 6.12 19.42 18.57
CA ASP A 138 7.20 20.35 18.22
C ASP A 138 7.26 20.63 16.71
N GLN A 139 7.90 21.73 16.33
CA GLN A 139 8.22 22.09 14.95
C GLN A 139 9.66 22.59 14.84
N THR A 140 10.19 22.62 13.62
CA THR A 140 11.53 23.18 13.38
C THR A 140 11.53 24.70 13.55
N ARG A 141 12.60 25.26 14.12
CA ARG A 141 12.80 26.72 14.14
C ARG A 141 12.91 27.27 12.72
N GLY A 142 12.34 28.45 12.51
CA GLY A 142 12.29 29.10 11.20
C GLY A 142 11.34 28.41 10.21
N ASP A 143 10.42 27.55 10.70
CA ASP A 143 9.29 27.09 9.91
C ASP A 143 8.42 28.27 9.46
N ALA A 144 8.11 28.29 8.15
CA ALA A 144 7.31 29.34 7.54
C ALA A 144 5.88 29.38 8.10
N SER A 145 5.31 28.22 8.47
CA SER A 145 3.96 28.12 9.05
C SER A 145 3.88 28.71 10.46
N VAL A 146 4.94 28.53 11.26
CA VAL A 146 5.08 29.13 12.58
C VAL A 146 5.19 30.66 12.45
N THR A 147 6.07 31.11 11.57
CA THR A 147 6.28 32.55 11.31
C THR A 147 4.99 33.22 10.82
N ALA A 148 4.29 32.58 9.89
CA ALA A 148 3.04 33.12 9.34
C ALA A 148 1.90 33.16 10.37
N SER A 149 1.94 32.29 11.38
CA SER A 149 1.01 32.33 12.52
C SER A 149 1.35 33.41 13.56
N GLY A 150 2.42 34.19 13.35
CA GLY A 150 2.93 35.14 14.34
C GLY A 150 3.44 34.48 15.62
N ALA A 151 3.82 33.20 15.56
CA ALA A 151 4.28 32.43 16.70
C ALA A 151 5.81 32.38 16.76
N ASP A 152 6.34 32.28 17.98
CA ASP A 152 7.76 32.15 18.28
C ASP A 152 7.97 31.10 19.40
N ARG A 153 9.21 30.95 19.92
CA ARG A 153 9.48 30.03 21.04
C ARG A 153 8.60 30.33 22.27
N GLY A 154 8.25 31.59 22.54
CA GLY A 154 7.34 31.95 23.62
C GLY A 154 5.98 31.29 23.48
N ARG A 155 5.42 31.28 22.26
CA ARG A 155 4.15 30.58 21.96
C ARG A 155 4.22 29.07 22.17
N PHE A 156 5.35 28.43 21.87
CA PHE A 156 5.55 27.01 22.15
C PHE A 156 5.60 26.72 23.65
N LEU A 157 6.29 27.56 24.42
CA LEU A 157 6.35 27.42 25.89
C LEU A 157 4.97 27.66 26.53
N GLU A 158 4.23 28.66 26.05
CA GLU A 158 2.83 28.92 26.45
C GLU A 158 1.96 27.68 26.19
N MET A 159 2.00 27.13 24.97
CA MET A 159 1.29 25.89 24.62
C MET A 159 1.64 24.73 25.58
N LEU A 160 2.91 24.58 25.96
CA LEU A 160 3.35 23.55 26.90
C LEU A 160 2.80 23.78 28.32
N VAL A 161 2.67 25.03 28.76
CA VAL A 161 2.03 25.38 30.05
C VAL A 161 0.55 25.03 30.02
N PHE A 162 -0.18 25.45 28.99
CA PHE A 162 -1.60 25.12 28.84
C PHE A 162 -1.85 23.61 28.81
N ALA A 163 -1.01 22.84 28.11
CA ALA A 163 -1.12 21.38 28.09
C ALA A 163 -1.02 20.75 29.49
N GLN A 164 -0.27 21.36 30.42
CA GLN A 164 -0.17 20.91 31.81
C GLN A 164 -1.35 21.36 32.65
N GLU A 165 -1.83 22.60 32.46
CA GLU A 165 -2.93 23.19 33.23
C GLU A 165 -4.29 22.58 32.85
N GLU A 166 -4.54 22.33 31.57
CA GLU A 166 -5.78 21.75 31.06
C GLU A 166 -5.86 20.23 31.34
N HIS A 167 -4.73 19.57 31.64
CA HIS A 167 -4.66 18.13 31.96
C HIS A 167 -3.84 17.84 33.23
N PRO A 168 -4.32 18.29 34.41
CA PRO A 168 -3.58 18.09 35.66
C PRO A 168 -3.44 16.60 35.97
N GLY A 169 -2.20 16.11 36.01
CA GLY A 169 -1.87 14.72 36.35
C GLY A 169 -1.59 13.80 35.16
N ALA A 170 -1.83 14.25 33.93
CA ALA A 170 -1.36 13.53 32.74
C ALA A 170 0.15 13.74 32.54
N ARG A 171 0.83 12.73 31.97
CA ARG A 171 2.18 12.90 31.43
C ARG A 171 2.09 13.73 30.15
N VAL A 172 3.09 14.56 29.89
CA VAL A 172 3.22 15.31 28.64
C VAL A 172 4.34 14.71 27.81
N ILE A 173 4.02 14.29 26.59
CA ILE A 173 4.99 13.81 25.62
C ILE A 173 5.19 14.92 24.59
N ILE A 174 6.38 15.51 24.56
CA ILE A 174 6.79 16.42 23.50
C ILE A 174 7.30 15.59 22.33
N LYS A 175 6.58 15.57 21.21
CA LYS A 175 7.04 14.88 19.99
C LYS A 175 7.94 15.79 19.17
N SER A 176 9.23 15.45 19.09
CA SER A 176 10.19 16.16 18.25
C SER A 176 9.92 15.97 16.76
N HIS A 177 10.21 17.00 15.97
CA HIS A 177 10.09 16.95 14.52
C HIS A 177 11.16 16.02 13.90
N PRO A 178 10.85 15.20 12.88
CA PRO A 178 11.82 14.27 12.26
C PRO A 178 13.11 14.93 11.77
N GLU A 179 13.04 16.12 11.16
CA GLU A 179 14.24 16.86 10.75
C GLU A 179 15.12 17.29 11.94
N THR A 180 14.56 17.48 13.13
CA THR A 180 15.32 17.81 14.33
C THR A 180 16.01 16.58 14.89
N ALA A 181 15.29 15.46 14.97
CA ALA A 181 15.87 14.18 15.38
C ALA A 181 17.03 13.74 14.44
N GLN A 182 16.96 14.10 13.15
CA GLN A 182 17.99 13.81 12.15
C GLN A 182 19.09 14.89 12.05
N GLY A 183 19.04 15.95 12.88
CA GLY A 183 20.07 16.99 12.93
C GLY A 183 20.04 18.00 11.77
N TYR A 184 18.98 18.04 10.95
CA TYR A 184 18.87 19.00 9.84
C TYR A 184 18.49 20.41 10.30
N ARG A 185 17.58 20.53 11.28
CA ARG A 185 17.13 21.83 11.83
C ARG A 185 16.79 21.72 13.31
N PRO A 186 17.16 22.69 14.16
CA PRO A 186 16.80 22.67 15.57
C PRO A 186 15.28 22.80 15.77
N GLY A 187 14.76 22.15 16.81
CA GLY A 187 13.35 22.24 17.23
C GLY A 187 13.07 23.43 18.13
N HIS A 188 11.80 23.69 18.43
CA HIS A 188 11.44 24.66 19.45
C HIS A 188 11.63 24.09 20.86
N PHE A 189 11.52 22.77 21.09
CA PHE A 189 11.81 22.19 22.40
C PHE A 189 13.17 21.45 22.45
N GLY A 190 13.73 21.34 23.64
CA GLY A 190 14.95 20.59 23.93
C GLY A 190 14.91 19.90 25.30
N PRO A 191 16.00 19.21 25.70
CA PRO A 191 16.09 18.57 27.01
C PRO A 191 15.82 19.52 28.19
N GLU A 192 16.08 20.82 28.02
CA GLU A 192 15.81 21.84 29.02
C GLU A 192 14.31 22.03 29.34
N ASP A 193 13.42 21.60 28.45
CA ASP A 193 11.96 21.70 28.62
C ASP A 193 11.36 20.44 29.25
N THR A 194 12.19 19.48 29.68
CA THR A 194 11.76 18.20 30.26
C THR A 194 11.82 18.20 31.79
N ASN A 195 11.01 17.34 32.41
CA ASN A 195 11.00 17.08 33.86
C ASN A 195 10.34 15.71 34.15
N ASP A 196 10.07 15.39 35.41
CA ASP A 196 9.46 14.11 35.83
C ASP A 196 8.12 13.78 35.13
N ARG A 197 7.39 14.79 34.62
CA ARG A 197 6.12 14.64 33.91
C ARG A 197 6.18 14.95 32.42
N ILE A 198 7.22 15.64 31.96
CA ILE A 198 7.38 16.09 30.58
C ILE A 198 8.57 15.37 29.97
N THR A 199 8.34 14.54 28.96
CA THR A 199 9.39 13.80 28.26
C THR A 199 9.48 14.20 26.80
N LEU A 200 10.71 14.26 26.27
CA LEU A 200 10.96 14.50 24.86
C LEU A 200 11.06 13.17 24.10
N LEU A 201 10.17 12.96 23.12
CA LEU A 201 10.16 11.78 22.26
C LEU A 201 10.80 12.10 20.90
N THR A 202 12.05 11.67 20.75
CA THR A 202 12.85 11.84 19.52
C THR A 202 12.75 10.66 18.56
N ASP A 203 12.29 9.50 19.04
CA ASP A 203 12.25 8.28 18.24
C ASP A 203 11.32 8.42 17.02
N PRO A 204 11.66 7.78 15.89
CA PRO A 204 10.83 7.75 14.70
C PRO A 204 9.70 6.73 14.91
N VAL A 205 8.69 7.09 15.69
CA VAL A 205 7.50 6.26 15.93
C VAL A 205 6.34 6.67 15.02
N SER A 206 5.37 5.77 14.85
CA SER A 206 4.14 6.09 14.12
C SER A 206 3.31 7.17 14.83
N PRO A 207 2.93 8.26 14.15
CA PRO A 207 1.97 9.23 14.70
C PRO A 207 0.62 8.61 15.06
N TRP A 208 0.16 7.59 14.35
CA TRP A 208 -1.13 6.94 14.59
C TRP A 208 -1.18 6.27 15.96
N THR A 209 -0.15 5.49 16.29
CA THR A 209 0.00 4.86 17.61
C THR A 209 0.12 5.92 18.71
N LEU A 210 0.76 7.06 18.42
CA LEU A 210 0.80 8.18 19.36
C LEU A 210 -0.57 8.81 19.60
N PHE A 211 -1.37 8.97 18.56
CA PHE A 211 -2.73 9.49 18.69
C PHE A 211 -3.63 8.53 19.47
N GLU A 212 -3.48 7.21 19.30
CA GLU A 212 -4.25 6.22 20.06
C GLU A 212 -3.96 6.28 21.57
N GLY A 213 -2.72 6.55 21.96
CA GLY A 213 -2.33 6.69 23.37
C GLY A 213 -2.62 8.05 23.99
N ALA A 214 -2.89 9.07 23.18
CA ALA A 214 -3.07 10.44 23.64
C ALA A 214 -4.49 10.73 24.15
N VAL A 215 -4.60 11.56 25.20
CA VAL A 215 -5.89 12.10 25.70
C VAL A 215 -6.13 13.54 25.27
N GLY A 216 -5.09 14.21 24.74
CA GLY A 216 -5.14 15.55 24.20
C GLY A 216 -3.96 15.80 23.26
N VAL A 217 -4.15 16.65 22.25
CA VAL A 217 -3.13 16.98 21.25
C VAL A 217 -3.01 18.49 21.11
N TYR A 218 -1.80 19.01 21.31
CA TYR A 218 -1.47 20.42 21.29
C TYR A 218 -0.48 20.71 20.17
N THR A 219 -0.75 21.76 19.41
CA THR A 219 0.12 22.16 18.30
C THR A 219 0.05 23.66 18.05
N VAL A 220 1.12 24.23 17.50
CA VAL A 220 1.09 25.59 16.98
C VAL A 220 0.49 25.57 15.56
N SER A 221 1.17 24.97 14.60
CA SER A 221 0.75 24.97 13.20
C SER A 221 1.15 23.71 12.43
N SER A 222 1.58 22.67 13.15
CA SER A 222 2.15 21.47 12.55
C SER A 222 1.10 20.73 11.72
N GLN A 223 1.53 20.13 10.60
CA GLN A 223 0.68 19.22 9.84
C GLN A 223 0.19 18.05 10.69
N MET A 224 0.96 17.59 11.69
CA MET A 224 0.51 16.51 12.58
C MET A 224 -0.75 16.88 13.37
N GLY A 225 -1.05 18.16 13.58
CA GLY A 225 -2.35 18.57 14.13
C GLY A 225 -3.51 18.32 13.18
N PHE A 226 -3.32 18.49 11.86
CA PHE A 226 -4.30 18.06 10.86
C PHE A 226 -4.50 16.54 10.91
N GLU A 227 -3.42 15.78 11.09
CA GLU A 227 -3.47 14.31 11.17
C GLU A 227 -4.22 13.83 12.41
N ALA A 228 -4.03 14.50 13.54
CA ALA A 228 -4.75 14.22 14.77
C ALA A 228 -6.29 14.34 14.60
N ILE A 229 -6.78 15.27 13.77
CA ILE A 229 -8.23 15.44 13.51
C ILE A 229 -8.84 14.15 12.97
N PHE A 230 -8.21 13.54 11.97
CA PHE A 230 -8.73 12.31 11.39
C PHE A 230 -8.33 11.04 12.16
N ALA A 231 -7.38 11.13 13.09
CA ALA A 231 -7.13 10.12 14.12
C ALA A 231 -8.15 10.15 15.28
N GLY A 232 -9.09 11.10 15.29
CA GLY A 232 -10.16 11.14 16.27
C GLY A 232 -10.12 12.31 17.24
N HIS A 233 -9.04 13.08 17.24
CA HIS A 233 -8.82 14.19 18.17
C HIS A 233 -9.52 15.47 17.72
N ARG A 234 -9.63 16.41 18.67
CA ARG A 234 -9.93 17.82 18.43
C ARG A 234 -8.73 18.63 18.97
N PRO A 235 -7.71 18.91 18.14
CA PRO A 235 -6.47 19.51 18.63
C PRO A 235 -6.67 20.92 19.20
N ARG A 236 -5.92 21.24 20.26
CA ARG A 236 -5.76 22.60 20.79
C ARG A 236 -4.67 23.32 20.00
N VAL A 237 -5.03 24.40 19.32
CA VAL A 237 -4.19 25.04 18.30
C VAL A 237 -3.76 26.46 18.72
N PHE A 238 -2.45 26.66 18.82
CA PHE A 238 -1.79 27.90 19.27
C PHE A 238 -1.26 28.78 18.12
N GLY A 239 -1.49 28.39 16.87
CA GLY A 239 -1.22 29.17 15.66
C GLY A 239 -2.46 29.25 14.77
N GLN A 240 -2.27 29.48 13.47
CA GLN A 240 -3.37 29.63 12.51
C GLN A 240 -3.20 28.76 11.25
N PRO A 241 -2.92 27.45 11.39
CA PRO A 241 -2.74 26.55 10.26
C PRO A 241 -4.02 26.44 9.41
N PHE A 242 -3.91 25.91 8.19
CA PHE A 242 -5.04 25.84 7.24
C PHE A 242 -6.28 25.11 7.77
N TYR A 243 -6.10 24.17 8.72
CA TYR A 243 -7.15 23.33 9.29
C TYR A 243 -7.82 23.94 10.53
N ALA A 244 -7.32 25.07 11.05
CA ALA A 244 -7.94 25.83 12.12
C ALA A 244 -9.13 26.66 11.61
N GLY A 245 -10.16 26.84 12.43
CA GLY A 245 -11.35 27.67 12.14
C GLY A 245 -12.51 26.93 11.46
N TRP A 246 -12.45 25.60 11.32
CA TRP A 246 -13.51 24.82 10.64
C TRP A 246 -14.38 23.98 11.60
N GLY A 247 -14.27 24.23 12.90
CA GLY A 247 -15.04 23.52 13.95
C GLY A 247 -14.50 22.13 14.32
N LEU A 248 -13.27 21.79 13.90
CA LEU A 248 -12.59 20.52 14.17
C LEU A 248 -11.37 20.67 15.10
N THR A 249 -11.15 21.88 15.60
CA THR A 249 -10.05 22.28 16.49
C THR A 249 -10.57 23.16 17.63
N GLU A 250 -9.72 23.42 18.61
CA GLU A 250 -9.89 24.43 19.66
C GLU A 250 -8.83 25.51 19.46
N ASP A 251 -9.22 26.59 18.78
CA ASP A 251 -8.30 27.60 18.28
C ASP A 251 -8.08 28.71 19.32
N GLU A 252 -6.84 28.89 19.77
CA GLU A 252 -6.46 29.99 20.67
C GLU A 252 -6.50 31.35 19.93
N PHE A 253 -6.12 31.35 18.65
CA PHE A 253 -6.07 32.55 17.82
C PHE A 253 -6.98 32.38 16.58
N PRO A 254 -8.31 32.50 16.72
CA PRO A 254 -9.24 32.18 15.63
C PRO A 254 -9.10 33.13 14.43
N VAL A 255 -9.21 32.58 13.23
CA VAL A 255 -9.23 33.34 11.97
C VAL A 255 -10.69 33.72 11.64
N GLN A 256 -11.07 34.97 11.87
CA GLN A 256 -12.46 35.46 11.84
C GLN A 256 -13.26 35.11 10.56
N ARG A 257 -12.60 35.01 9.40
CA ARG A 257 -13.24 34.69 8.11
C ARG A 257 -13.53 33.20 7.90
N ARG A 258 -12.98 32.31 8.74
CA ARG A 258 -13.25 30.86 8.70
C ARG A 258 -14.37 30.55 9.70
N GLN A 259 -15.60 30.51 9.21
CA GLN A 259 -16.80 30.33 10.05
C GLN A 259 -17.61 29.07 9.71
N ARG A 260 -17.29 28.41 8.58
CA ARG A 260 -17.99 27.20 8.17
C ARG A 260 -17.58 26.03 9.05
N ARG A 261 -18.56 25.25 9.53
CA ARG A 261 -18.30 23.99 10.23
C ARG A 261 -18.20 22.85 9.22
N LEU A 262 -17.10 22.11 9.25
CA LEU A 262 -16.84 20.97 8.37
C LEU A 262 -16.82 19.67 9.18
N SER A 263 -17.23 18.58 8.55
CA SER A 263 -16.89 17.24 9.04
C SER A 263 -15.45 16.87 8.68
N ARG A 264 -14.88 15.87 9.38
CA ARG A 264 -13.55 15.33 9.09
C ARG A 264 -13.40 14.90 7.62
N ALA A 265 -14.42 14.21 7.09
CA ALA A 265 -14.44 13.76 5.70
C ALA A 265 -14.45 14.94 4.72
N GLN A 266 -15.14 16.04 5.03
CA GLN A 266 -15.16 17.24 4.18
C GLN A 266 -13.81 17.97 4.17
N LEU A 267 -13.20 18.17 5.36
CA LEU A 267 -11.86 18.76 5.46
C LEU A 267 -10.83 17.90 4.73
N PHE A 268 -10.91 16.57 4.89
CA PHE A 268 -10.02 15.62 4.21
C PHE A 268 -10.23 15.62 2.69
N ALA A 269 -11.47 15.58 2.20
CA ALA A 269 -11.78 15.62 0.77
C ALA A 269 -11.19 16.88 0.13
N ALA A 270 -11.38 18.03 0.76
CA ALA A 270 -10.83 19.29 0.30
C ALA A 270 -9.29 19.29 0.29
N ALA A 271 -8.67 18.99 1.43
CA ALA A 271 -7.23 19.13 1.60
C ALA A 271 -6.43 18.02 0.90
N MET A 272 -6.87 16.77 0.95
CA MET A 272 -6.11 15.61 0.48
C MET A 272 -6.50 15.16 -0.92
N ILE A 273 -7.75 15.34 -1.35
CA ILE A 273 -8.24 14.82 -2.63
C ILE A 273 -8.28 15.91 -3.71
N LEU A 274 -8.89 17.06 -3.40
CA LEU A 274 -9.17 18.09 -4.41
C LEU A 274 -8.04 19.10 -4.60
N TYR A 275 -7.36 19.50 -3.52
CA TYR A 275 -6.35 20.56 -3.55
C TYR A 275 -4.98 20.14 -4.12
N PRO A 276 -4.40 18.98 -3.77
CA PRO A 276 -3.05 18.63 -4.22
C PRO A 276 -3.01 18.14 -5.66
N ALA A 277 -1.92 18.47 -6.37
CA ALA A 277 -1.55 17.82 -7.62
C ALA A 277 -0.74 16.55 -7.31
N TRP A 278 -1.41 15.40 -7.26
CA TRP A 278 -0.79 14.10 -7.04
C TRP A 278 -0.10 13.57 -8.30
N TYR A 279 0.98 12.81 -8.11
CA TYR A 279 1.78 12.25 -9.18
C TYR A 279 1.81 10.72 -9.12
N ASP A 280 1.59 10.07 -10.26
CA ASP A 280 1.82 8.64 -10.45
C ASP A 280 3.25 8.43 -11.00
N PRO A 281 4.22 8.05 -10.16
CA PRO A 281 5.61 7.89 -10.59
C PRO A 281 5.81 6.70 -11.54
N TYR A 282 4.86 5.76 -11.61
CA TYR A 282 4.98 4.55 -12.43
C TYR A 282 4.42 4.75 -13.84
N ARG A 283 3.57 5.76 -14.05
CA ARG A 283 2.99 6.10 -15.36
C ARG A 283 3.37 7.49 -15.88
N ASP A 284 4.19 8.23 -15.12
CA ASP A 284 4.63 9.60 -15.44
C ASP A 284 3.47 10.53 -15.85
N ARG A 285 2.47 10.62 -14.97
CA ARG A 285 1.28 11.46 -15.16
C ARG A 285 0.75 11.99 -13.84
N LEU A 286 -0.15 12.98 -13.90
CA LEU A 286 -0.95 13.33 -12.73
C LEU A 286 -1.80 12.13 -12.33
N GLY A 287 -1.86 11.86 -11.03
CA GLY A 287 -2.60 10.76 -10.43
C GLY A 287 -3.71 11.25 -9.52
N SER A 288 -4.46 10.30 -8.97
CA SER A 288 -5.40 10.57 -7.88
C SER A 288 -4.71 10.44 -6.53
N PHE A 289 -5.37 10.93 -5.47
CA PHE A 289 -4.96 10.69 -4.09
C PHE A 289 -4.76 9.19 -3.80
N GLU A 290 -5.70 8.34 -4.24
CA GLU A 290 -5.68 6.88 -4.04
C GLU A 290 -4.44 6.24 -4.68
N THR A 291 -4.00 6.76 -5.83
CA THR A 291 -2.77 6.31 -6.49
C THR A 291 -1.54 6.69 -5.67
N ALA A 292 -1.48 7.93 -5.18
CA ALA A 292 -0.36 8.41 -4.37
C ALA A 292 -0.25 7.66 -3.02
N VAL A 293 -1.37 7.51 -2.29
CA VAL A 293 -1.39 6.79 -1.01
C VAL A 293 -1.06 5.31 -1.19
N THR A 294 -1.56 4.65 -2.24
CA THR A 294 -1.23 3.24 -2.52
C THR A 294 0.26 3.07 -2.85
N SER A 295 0.83 4.00 -3.62
CA SER A 295 2.25 4.01 -3.95
C SER A 295 3.13 4.19 -2.71
N LEU A 296 2.78 5.15 -1.84
CA LEU A 296 3.51 5.37 -0.59
C LEU A 296 3.34 4.20 0.38
N ALA A 297 2.15 3.61 0.49
CA ALA A 297 1.91 2.44 1.33
C ALA A 297 2.80 1.25 0.91
N ALA A 298 2.90 0.99 -0.39
CA ALA A 298 3.76 -0.07 -0.92
C ALA A 298 5.24 0.21 -0.64
N GLN A 299 5.70 1.45 -0.85
CA GLN A 299 7.08 1.85 -0.56
C GLN A 299 7.41 1.77 0.93
N ALA A 300 6.51 2.23 1.80
CA ALA A 300 6.68 2.19 3.24
C ALA A 300 6.73 0.76 3.77
N ARG A 301 5.83 -0.12 3.29
CA ARG A 301 5.86 -1.54 3.60
C ARG A 301 7.17 -2.19 3.17
N ALA A 302 7.58 -2.01 1.91
CA ALA A 302 8.81 -2.59 1.40
C ALA A 302 10.04 -2.13 2.19
N TRP A 303 10.12 -0.83 2.52
CA TRP A 303 11.18 -0.29 3.35
C TRP A 303 11.18 -0.89 4.75
N ARG A 304 10.03 -0.95 5.44
CA ARG A 304 9.91 -1.56 6.79
C ARG A 304 10.36 -3.02 6.80
N GLU A 305 9.96 -3.77 5.79
CA GLU A 305 10.31 -5.20 5.69
C GLU A 305 11.81 -5.43 5.41
N ASP A 306 12.48 -4.53 4.70
CA ASP A 306 13.83 -4.77 4.15
C ASP A 306 14.96 -3.95 4.74
N HIS A 307 14.68 -2.81 5.38
CA HIS A 307 15.72 -1.83 5.68
C HIS A 307 16.80 -2.37 6.62
N THR A 308 16.49 -3.36 7.45
CA THR A 308 17.47 -4.06 8.29
C THR A 308 18.35 -5.06 7.54
N GLY A 309 17.98 -5.41 6.31
CA GLY A 309 18.71 -6.27 5.39
C GLY A 309 18.45 -7.77 5.56
N TRP A 310 18.77 -8.52 4.51
CA TRP A 310 18.43 -9.94 4.39
C TRP A 310 19.64 -10.85 4.16
N ASP A 311 19.71 -11.95 4.90
CA ASP A 311 20.52 -13.10 4.54
C ASP A 311 19.61 -14.14 3.86
N ALA A 312 20.00 -14.61 2.67
CA ALA A 312 19.16 -15.39 1.79
C ALA A 312 19.75 -16.76 1.45
N TRP A 313 18.98 -17.82 1.67
CA TRP A 313 19.32 -19.22 1.39
C TRP A 313 18.45 -19.81 0.27
N GLY A 314 18.87 -20.92 -0.33
CA GLY A 314 18.10 -21.61 -1.38
C GLY A 314 17.91 -20.84 -2.70
N MET A 315 18.53 -19.65 -2.84
CA MET A 315 18.33 -18.78 -4.00
C MET A 315 19.20 -19.21 -5.20
N ARG A 316 18.55 -19.69 -6.27
CA ARG A 316 19.19 -19.99 -7.57
C ARG A 316 19.94 -18.76 -8.09
N LEU A 317 21.10 -18.97 -8.73
CA LEU A 317 21.99 -17.89 -9.17
C LEU A 317 21.29 -16.84 -10.05
N TRP A 318 20.48 -17.28 -11.01
CA TRP A 318 19.74 -16.39 -11.92
C TRP A 318 18.68 -15.53 -11.21
N LYS A 319 18.14 -15.98 -10.06
CA LYS A 319 17.16 -15.23 -9.27
C LYS A 319 17.81 -14.12 -8.43
N ARG A 320 19.13 -14.18 -8.19
CA ARG A 320 19.81 -13.26 -7.26
C ARG A 320 19.73 -11.79 -7.67
N ARG A 321 19.92 -11.49 -8.96
CA ARG A 321 19.83 -10.11 -9.46
C ARG A 321 18.41 -9.54 -9.33
N PRO A 322 17.35 -10.24 -9.80
CA PRO A 322 15.97 -9.82 -9.51
C PRO A 322 15.69 -9.65 -8.02
N LEU A 323 16.07 -10.62 -7.18
CA LEU A 323 15.85 -10.53 -5.73
C LEU A 323 16.53 -9.29 -5.13
N GLN A 324 17.76 -8.97 -5.55
CA GLN A 324 18.46 -7.75 -5.15
C GLN A 324 17.70 -6.47 -5.55
N GLN A 325 16.94 -6.49 -6.65
CA GLN A 325 16.08 -5.37 -7.04
C GLN A 325 14.83 -5.27 -6.17
N PHE A 326 14.23 -6.40 -5.77
CA PHE A 326 13.03 -6.46 -4.93
C PHE A 326 13.29 -6.08 -3.46
N PHE A 327 14.35 -6.64 -2.85
CA PHE A 327 14.58 -6.53 -1.40
C PHE A 327 15.87 -5.79 -1.03
N GLY A 328 16.74 -5.53 -2.01
CA GLY A 328 18.08 -5.03 -1.77
C GLY A 328 18.23 -3.51 -1.93
N GLN A 329 17.13 -2.77 -2.11
CA GLN A 329 17.16 -1.32 -2.35
C GLN A 329 17.64 -0.55 -1.10
N PRO A 330 17.06 -0.77 0.10
CA PRO A 330 17.51 -0.02 1.28
C PRO A 330 18.84 -0.58 1.81
N THR A 331 18.94 -1.92 1.89
CA THR A 331 20.13 -2.63 2.38
C THR A 331 20.39 -3.86 1.51
N PRO A 332 21.62 -4.06 0.97
CA PRO A 332 21.88 -5.18 0.07
C PRO A 332 21.66 -6.57 0.69
N ILE A 333 21.18 -7.53 -0.11
CA ILE A 333 20.98 -8.92 0.29
C ILE A 333 22.33 -9.64 0.33
N ARG A 334 22.52 -10.52 1.32
CA ARG A 334 23.66 -11.44 1.39
C ARG A 334 23.18 -12.84 1.05
N PHE A 335 23.65 -13.38 -0.07
CA PHE A 335 23.32 -14.76 -0.46
C PHE A 335 24.26 -15.74 0.24
N ARG A 336 23.74 -16.52 1.18
CA ARG A 336 24.50 -17.46 1.99
C ARG A 336 24.61 -18.82 1.31
N LYS A 337 25.69 -19.55 1.63
CA LYS A 337 25.93 -20.96 1.30
C LYS A 337 26.38 -21.65 2.59
N GLY A 338 26.13 -22.95 2.70
CA GLY A 338 26.52 -23.72 3.88
C GLY A 338 25.40 -23.83 4.92
N PRO A 339 25.73 -24.08 6.19
CA PRO A 339 24.74 -24.42 7.22
C PRO A 339 23.73 -23.29 7.49
N PRO A 340 22.52 -23.64 7.98
CA PRO A 340 21.46 -22.69 8.31
C PRO A 340 21.78 -21.91 9.61
N GLU A 341 22.64 -20.90 9.50
CA GLU A 341 23.00 -20.01 10.61
C GLU A 341 22.01 -18.86 10.77
N VAL A 342 21.52 -18.63 11.99
CA VAL A 342 20.69 -17.46 12.30
C VAL A 342 21.51 -16.18 12.07
N PRO A 343 21.01 -15.21 11.27
CA PRO A 343 21.73 -13.95 11.04
C PRO A 343 21.92 -13.15 12.33
N ALA A 344 23.04 -12.43 12.43
CA ALA A 344 23.21 -11.44 13.49
C ALA A 344 22.24 -10.27 13.28
N PRO A 345 21.53 -9.79 14.33
CA PRO A 345 20.70 -8.61 14.26
C PRO A 345 21.47 -7.39 13.69
N PRO A 346 20.79 -6.49 12.95
CA PRO A 346 19.34 -6.45 12.73
C PRO A 346 18.87 -7.25 11.50
N ARG A 347 19.76 -7.98 10.82
CA ARG A 347 19.44 -8.69 9.57
C ARG A 347 18.47 -9.84 9.82
N ARG A 348 17.61 -10.11 8.84
CA ARG A 348 16.61 -11.18 8.87
C ARG A 348 16.97 -12.30 7.89
N ALA A 349 16.42 -13.49 8.10
CA ALA A 349 16.63 -14.65 7.23
C ALA A 349 15.47 -14.81 6.23
N MET A 350 15.79 -15.10 4.98
CA MET A 350 14.83 -15.52 3.96
C MET A 350 15.32 -16.75 3.19
N VAL A 351 14.39 -17.50 2.61
CA VAL A 351 14.68 -18.73 1.87
C VAL A 351 13.70 -18.89 0.72
N TRP A 352 14.15 -19.47 -0.39
CA TRP A 352 13.22 -19.91 -1.43
C TRP A 352 12.36 -21.07 -0.88
N ALA A 353 11.03 -21.01 -0.97
CA ALA A 353 10.12 -21.89 -0.24
C ALA A 353 10.40 -23.40 -0.43
N SER A 354 10.66 -23.82 -1.68
CA SER A 354 11.04 -25.22 -1.98
C SER A 354 12.41 -25.68 -1.46
N LYS A 355 13.10 -24.82 -0.69
CA LYS A 355 14.40 -25.07 -0.03
C LYS A 355 14.38 -24.65 1.44
N ALA A 356 13.20 -24.63 2.07
CA ALA A 356 13.03 -24.20 3.47
C ALA A 356 13.96 -24.94 4.46
N ASP A 357 14.26 -26.20 4.19
CA ASP A 357 15.19 -27.05 4.94
C ASP A 357 16.66 -26.57 4.92
N THR A 358 17.01 -25.65 4.02
CA THR A 358 18.37 -25.11 3.88
C THR A 358 18.62 -23.83 4.68
N ALA A 359 17.61 -23.33 5.40
CA ALA A 359 17.66 -22.06 6.13
C ALA A 359 17.35 -22.24 7.62
N PRO A 360 17.68 -21.24 8.47
CA PRO A 360 17.33 -21.29 9.89
C PRO A 360 15.82 -21.37 10.09
N THR A 361 15.40 -22.01 11.18
CA THR A 361 13.99 -22.00 11.61
C THR A 361 13.46 -20.58 11.72
N GLY A 362 12.28 -20.32 11.16
CA GLY A 362 11.66 -18.99 11.12
C GLY A 362 12.15 -18.08 9.99
N ALA A 363 12.94 -18.59 9.05
CA ALA A 363 13.26 -17.84 7.83
C ALA A 363 11.99 -17.56 6.99
N LEU A 364 11.87 -16.33 6.50
CA LEU A 364 10.79 -15.92 5.61
C LEU A 364 10.84 -16.74 4.30
N GLN A 365 9.75 -17.43 3.96
CA GLN A 365 9.66 -18.20 2.74
C GLN A 365 9.26 -17.30 1.57
N VAL A 366 10.05 -17.34 0.49
CA VAL A 366 9.85 -16.55 -0.73
C VAL A 366 9.50 -17.49 -1.88
N GLU A 367 8.48 -17.13 -2.64
CA GLU A 367 8.05 -17.87 -3.84
C GLU A 367 7.56 -16.91 -4.93
N ASP A 368 7.35 -17.42 -6.15
CA ASP A 368 6.77 -16.61 -7.23
C ASP A 368 5.33 -16.18 -6.91
N GLY A 369 4.98 -14.94 -7.23
CA GLY A 369 3.63 -14.42 -7.07
C GLY A 369 2.62 -14.97 -8.08
N PHE A 370 1.33 -14.71 -7.84
CA PHE A 370 0.24 -15.22 -8.67
C PHE A 370 0.12 -14.50 -10.03
N LEU A 371 0.57 -13.24 -10.11
CA LEU A 371 0.74 -12.49 -11.36
C LEU A 371 2.23 -12.31 -11.65
N ARG A 372 2.82 -13.25 -12.38
CA ARG A 372 4.27 -13.42 -12.39
C ARG A 372 4.97 -12.70 -13.54
N SER A 373 4.61 -12.97 -14.79
CA SER A 373 5.39 -12.50 -15.96
C SER A 373 4.64 -12.65 -17.27
N ARG A 374 5.16 -12.06 -18.36
CA ARG A 374 4.81 -12.45 -19.74
C ARG A 374 5.84 -13.47 -20.23
N GLY A 375 5.53 -14.76 -20.09
CA GLY A 375 6.46 -15.88 -20.33
C GLY A 375 6.76 -16.69 -19.07
N LEU A 376 7.44 -17.83 -19.23
CA LEU A 376 7.63 -18.83 -18.19
C LEU A 376 8.90 -18.60 -17.36
N GLY A 377 8.91 -19.12 -16.12
CA GLY A 377 10.11 -19.12 -15.28
C GLY A 377 11.21 -20.05 -15.78
N ALA A 378 10.83 -21.10 -16.50
CA ALA A 378 11.74 -21.99 -17.20
C ALA A 378 12.59 -21.27 -18.26
N GLU A 379 12.06 -20.17 -18.82
CA GLU A 379 12.75 -19.31 -19.80
C GLU A 379 13.60 -18.20 -19.14
N LEU A 380 13.77 -18.25 -17.81
CA LEU A 380 14.54 -17.27 -17.02
C LEU A 380 13.97 -15.85 -17.05
N VAL A 381 12.67 -15.69 -17.36
CA VAL A 381 11.98 -14.39 -17.25
C VAL A 381 11.86 -13.99 -15.77
N PRO A 382 12.37 -12.80 -15.38
CA PRO A 382 12.25 -12.29 -14.02
C PRO A 382 10.79 -12.13 -13.59
N PRO A 383 10.46 -12.42 -12.31
CA PRO A 383 9.12 -12.20 -11.80
C PRO A 383 8.83 -10.69 -11.65
N LEU A 384 7.58 -10.31 -11.89
CA LEU A 384 7.00 -8.99 -11.61
C LEU A 384 6.40 -8.91 -10.21
N SER A 385 6.08 -10.05 -9.59
CA SER A 385 5.67 -10.14 -8.19
C SER A 385 6.21 -11.39 -7.52
N LEU A 386 6.45 -11.29 -6.22
CA LEU A 386 6.82 -12.40 -5.33
C LEU A 386 5.78 -12.55 -4.23
N VAL A 387 5.88 -13.61 -3.45
CA VAL A 387 5.19 -13.72 -2.15
C VAL A 387 6.22 -13.93 -1.05
N CYS A 388 5.87 -13.46 0.15
CA CYS A 388 6.71 -13.56 1.34
C CYS A 388 5.85 -14.06 2.49
N ASP A 389 6.19 -15.22 3.03
CA ASP A 389 5.42 -15.87 4.09
C ASP A 389 6.28 -16.20 5.30
N ASP A 390 5.90 -15.67 6.46
CA ASP A 390 6.56 -15.84 7.74
C ASP A 390 5.89 -16.91 8.62
N LEU A 391 4.80 -17.53 8.16
CA LEU A 391 4.10 -18.61 8.88
C LEU A 391 4.29 -19.97 8.19
N GLY A 392 4.05 -20.02 6.87
CA GLY A 392 4.08 -21.24 6.06
C GLY A 392 3.59 -20.94 4.64
N ILE A 393 4.12 -21.61 3.63
CA ILE A 393 3.85 -21.20 2.24
C ILE A 393 2.43 -21.57 1.76
N TYR A 394 1.79 -20.69 0.97
CA TYR A 394 0.37 -20.79 0.59
C TYR A 394 -0.10 -22.13 -0.01
N TYR A 395 0.79 -22.86 -0.68
CA TYR A 395 0.42 -24.11 -1.35
C TYR A 395 0.45 -25.32 -0.41
N ASP A 396 0.99 -25.16 0.80
CA ASP A 396 1.10 -26.22 1.79
C ASP A 396 -0.03 -26.10 2.84
N PRO A 397 -1.03 -26.98 2.80
CA PRO A 397 -2.14 -26.95 3.75
C PRO A 397 -1.81 -27.61 5.10
N GLU A 398 -0.64 -28.22 5.30
CA GLU A 398 -0.31 -28.88 6.57
C GLU A 398 -0.22 -27.87 7.73
N GLY A 399 0.28 -26.67 7.46
CA GLY A 399 0.40 -25.57 8.43
C GLY A 399 -0.33 -24.29 8.00
N PRO A 400 -0.53 -23.32 8.92
CA PRO A 400 -1.10 -22.02 8.57
C PRO A 400 -0.15 -21.21 7.69
N SER A 401 -0.70 -20.36 6.83
CA SER A 401 0.07 -19.40 6.02
C SER A 401 -0.30 -17.95 6.32
N ARG A 402 0.59 -17.01 6.00
CA ARG A 402 0.29 -15.58 6.06
C ARG A 402 -0.84 -15.21 5.10
N LEU A 403 -0.95 -15.90 3.96
CA LEU A 403 -2.07 -15.72 3.04
C LEU A 403 -3.42 -16.11 3.68
N GLU A 404 -3.49 -17.23 4.40
CA GLU A 404 -4.71 -17.62 5.13
C GLU A 404 -5.15 -16.53 6.11
N LYS A 405 -4.19 -15.89 6.81
CA LYS A 405 -4.48 -14.77 7.72
C LYS A 405 -5.00 -13.53 6.98
N TRP A 406 -4.48 -13.24 5.79
CA TRP A 406 -5.04 -12.17 4.96
C TRP A 406 -6.44 -12.50 4.47
N ILE A 407 -6.71 -13.74 4.04
CA ILE A 407 -8.04 -14.17 3.59
C ILE A 407 -9.05 -14.06 4.74
N GLU A 408 -8.71 -14.54 5.93
CA GLU A 408 -9.53 -14.38 7.14
C GLU A 408 -9.82 -12.91 7.44
N LYS A 409 -8.79 -12.05 7.39
CA LYS A 409 -8.93 -10.60 7.64
C LYS A 409 -9.79 -9.91 6.58
N ARG A 410 -9.76 -10.37 5.33
CA ARG A 410 -10.54 -9.81 4.20
C ARG A 410 -11.90 -10.49 4.00
N ALA A 411 -12.35 -11.28 4.97
CA ALA A 411 -13.75 -11.67 5.08
C ALA A 411 -14.66 -10.43 5.25
N ASP A 412 -14.15 -9.40 5.93
CA ASP A 412 -14.77 -8.08 6.04
C ASP A 412 -13.95 -7.05 5.26
N LEU A 413 -14.51 -6.57 4.14
CA LEU A 413 -13.87 -5.56 3.30
C LEU A 413 -14.48 -4.19 3.60
N ARG A 414 -13.61 -3.21 3.84
CA ARG A 414 -14.05 -1.82 3.78
C ARG A 414 -14.48 -1.45 2.35
N PRO A 415 -15.35 -0.45 2.17
CA PRO A 415 -15.78 0.00 0.83
C PRO A 415 -14.63 0.35 -0.12
N ASP A 416 -13.55 0.97 0.37
CA ASP A 416 -12.36 1.31 -0.43
C ASP A 416 -11.63 0.05 -0.92
N GLN A 417 -11.51 -0.96 -0.07
CA GLN A 417 -10.86 -2.23 -0.38
C GLN A 417 -11.70 -3.04 -1.37
N HIS A 418 -13.02 -3.08 -1.16
CA HIS A 418 -13.96 -3.72 -2.10
C HIS A 418 -13.88 -3.08 -3.48
N ALA A 419 -13.97 -1.74 -3.58
CA ALA A 419 -13.86 -1.03 -4.85
C ALA A 419 -12.53 -1.32 -5.57
N ARG A 420 -11.42 -1.35 -4.82
CA ARG A 420 -10.10 -1.69 -5.37
C ARG A 420 -10.04 -3.12 -5.88
N ALA A 421 -10.60 -4.07 -5.16
CA ALA A 421 -10.65 -5.48 -5.56
C ALA A 421 -11.50 -5.67 -6.82
N CYS A 422 -12.69 -5.06 -6.90
CA CYS A 422 -13.53 -5.09 -8.11
C CYS A 422 -12.79 -4.52 -9.33
N ALA A 423 -12.19 -3.33 -9.20
CA ALA A 423 -11.44 -2.71 -10.29
C ALA A 423 -10.25 -3.57 -10.75
N LEU A 424 -9.59 -4.27 -9.82
CA LEU A 424 -8.53 -5.22 -10.14
C LEU A 424 -9.07 -6.44 -10.90
N ILE A 425 -10.17 -7.05 -10.43
CA ILE A 425 -10.82 -8.18 -11.11
C ILE A 425 -11.17 -7.78 -12.54
N GLU A 426 -11.89 -6.65 -12.72
CA GLU A 426 -12.29 -6.13 -14.03
C GLU A 426 -11.09 -5.89 -14.94
N THR A 427 -10.01 -5.31 -14.42
CA THR A 427 -8.78 -5.06 -15.18
C THR A 427 -8.14 -6.38 -15.63
N LEU A 428 -8.00 -7.35 -14.74
CA LEU A 428 -7.38 -8.64 -15.04
C LEU A 428 -8.21 -9.45 -16.03
N THR A 429 -9.52 -9.54 -15.83
CA THR A 429 -10.40 -10.30 -16.72
C THR A 429 -10.59 -9.62 -18.07
N GLY A 430 -10.73 -8.29 -18.08
CA GLY A 430 -10.91 -7.51 -19.31
C GLY A 430 -9.67 -7.49 -20.22
N ALA A 431 -8.47 -7.52 -19.63
CA ALA A 431 -7.22 -7.63 -20.37
C ALA A 431 -6.78 -9.08 -20.66
N GLY A 432 -7.57 -10.08 -20.27
CA GLY A 432 -7.25 -11.50 -20.49
C GLY A 432 -5.99 -11.97 -19.75
N LEU A 433 -5.63 -11.31 -18.63
CA LEU A 433 -4.37 -11.58 -17.94
C LEU A 433 -4.42 -12.91 -17.16
N SER A 434 -3.27 -13.59 -17.13
CA SER A 434 -3.00 -14.83 -16.39
C SER A 434 -1.58 -14.83 -15.82
N LYS A 435 -1.21 -15.83 -15.01
CA LYS A 435 0.14 -15.94 -14.39
C LYS A 435 1.28 -15.75 -15.40
N TYR A 436 1.11 -16.25 -16.63
CA TYR A 436 2.14 -16.28 -17.67
C TYR A 436 1.78 -15.51 -18.96
N ASN A 437 0.52 -15.10 -19.15
CA ASN A 437 0.01 -14.43 -20.35
C ASN A 437 0.40 -15.14 -21.66
N LEU A 438 0.22 -16.47 -21.70
CA LEU A 438 0.47 -17.27 -22.90
C LEU A 438 -0.64 -17.01 -23.92
N GLY A 439 -0.27 -16.69 -25.17
CA GLY A 439 -1.24 -16.45 -26.25
C GLY A 439 -1.71 -17.72 -26.95
N GLY A 440 -2.83 -17.63 -27.67
CA GLY A 440 -3.39 -18.71 -28.49
C GLY A 440 -4.89 -18.49 -28.72
N ALA A 441 -5.42 -18.92 -29.87
CA ALA A 441 -6.88 -18.94 -30.07
C ALA A 441 -7.48 -20.17 -29.37
N ALA A 442 -8.69 -20.04 -28.84
CA ALA A 442 -9.44 -21.21 -28.42
C ALA A 442 -9.86 -22.01 -29.68
N PRO A 443 -9.64 -23.33 -29.72
CA PRO A 443 -10.14 -24.16 -30.81
C PRO A 443 -11.67 -24.30 -30.73
N ASP A 444 -12.29 -24.79 -31.80
CA ASP A 444 -13.71 -25.15 -31.79
C ASP A 444 -13.96 -26.26 -30.76
N LEU A 445 -14.84 -25.98 -29.79
CA LEU A 445 -15.16 -26.89 -28.69
C LEU A 445 -16.45 -27.68 -28.95
N PRO A 446 -16.52 -28.97 -28.59
CA PRO A 446 -17.73 -29.77 -28.72
C PRO A 446 -18.94 -29.13 -28.01
N GLN A 447 -20.15 -29.34 -28.52
CA GLN A 447 -21.37 -28.85 -27.88
C GLN A 447 -21.71 -29.64 -26.62
N GLY A 448 -22.44 -29.02 -25.68
CA GLY A 448 -22.88 -29.64 -24.43
C GLY A 448 -22.31 -28.92 -23.21
N ARG A 449 -22.52 -29.50 -22.02
CA ARG A 449 -21.94 -29.00 -20.76
C ARG A 449 -20.45 -29.29 -20.74
N ARG A 450 -19.60 -28.26 -20.69
CA ARG A 450 -18.15 -28.37 -20.84
C ARG A 450 -17.44 -28.21 -19.50
N ILE A 451 -16.52 -29.14 -19.21
CA ILE A 451 -15.69 -29.13 -18.01
C ILE A 451 -14.22 -29.08 -18.43
N LEU A 452 -13.51 -28.05 -17.96
CA LEU A 452 -12.07 -27.93 -18.18
C LEU A 452 -11.30 -28.61 -17.05
N VAL A 453 -10.40 -29.51 -17.42
CA VAL A 453 -9.47 -30.19 -16.52
C VAL A 453 -8.05 -29.76 -16.86
N PRO A 454 -7.40 -28.88 -16.08
CA PRO A 454 -6.00 -28.53 -16.29
C PRO A 454 -5.10 -29.68 -15.85
N GLY A 455 -4.26 -30.13 -16.76
CA GLY A 455 -3.08 -30.92 -16.46
C GLY A 455 -2.15 -30.14 -15.56
N GLN A 456 -1.55 -30.85 -14.61
CA GLN A 456 -0.66 -30.29 -13.60
C GLN A 456 0.63 -31.11 -13.54
N VAL A 457 1.65 -30.53 -12.92
CA VAL A 457 2.95 -31.16 -12.74
C VAL A 457 2.89 -32.03 -11.47
N GLU A 458 2.92 -33.36 -11.63
CA GLU A 458 2.63 -34.31 -10.54
C GLU A 458 3.66 -34.30 -9.40
N ASP A 459 4.87 -33.80 -9.66
CA ASP A 459 5.93 -33.60 -8.66
C ASP A 459 6.05 -32.14 -8.19
N ASP A 460 5.04 -31.30 -8.48
CA ASP A 460 4.97 -29.95 -7.95
C ASP A 460 4.67 -29.96 -6.44
N ALA A 461 5.29 -29.03 -5.72
CA ALA A 461 5.14 -28.95 -4.27
C ALA A 461 3.67 -28.81 -3.85
N SER A 462 2.86 -28.06 -4.61
CA SER A 462 1.43 -27.90 -4.34
C SER A 462 0.64 -29.21 -4.47
N ILE A 463 1.05 -30.14 -5.33
CA ILE A 463 0.41 -31.46 -5.41
C ILE A 463 0.89 -32.33 -4.26
N LEU A 464 2.20 -32.36 -4.01
CA LEU A 464 2.80 -33.23 -3.01
C LEU A 464 2.25 -32.97 -1.60
N THR A 465 2.02 -31.70 -1.24
CA THR A 465 1.47 -31.33 0.07
C THR A 465 -0.03 -31.07 0.03
N GLY A 466 -0.57 -30.61 -1.11
CA GLY A 466 -1.96 -30.19 -1.24
C GLY A 466 -2.94 -31.26 -1.69
N THR A 467 -2.49 -32.51 -1.92
CA THR A 467 -3.38 -33.60 -2.36
C THR A 467 -3.23 -34.86 -1.52
N SER A 468 -4.32 -35.64 -1.43
CA SER A 468 -4.35 -36.92 -0.72
C SER A 468 -4.72 -38.06 -1.68
N GLY A 469 -6.01 -38.28 -1.92
CA GLY A 469 -6.52 -39.38 -2.75
C GLY A 469 -6.25 -39.20 -4.25
N VAL A 470 -6.53 -38.02 -4.80
CA VAL A 470 -6.34 -37.71 -6.22
C VAL A 470 -5.08 -36.87 -6.39
N ARG A 471 -4.00 -37.51 -6.87
CA ARG A 471 -2.65 -36.92 -6.98
C ARG A 471 -1.99 -37.03 -8.36
N THR A 472 -2.73 -37.53 -9.36
CA THR A 472 -2.23 -37.71 -10.73
C THR A 472 -3.23 -37.15 -11.73
N ASN A 473 -2.76 -36.75 -12.91
CA ASN A 473 -3.66 -36.22 -13.95
C ASN A 473 -4.67 -37.27 -14.42
N ALA A 474 -4.26 -38.54 -14.48
CA ALA A 474 -5.15 -39.66 -14.80
C ALA A 474 -6.27 -39.83 -13.76
N ALA A 475 -5.94 -39.74 -12.47
CA ALA A 475 -6.92 -39.82 -11.39
C ALA A 475 -7.87 -38.61 -11.38
N LEU A 476 -7.36 -37.41 -11.66
CA LEU A 476 -8.16 -36.19 -11.80
C LEU A 476 -9.19 -36.34 -12.93
N LEU A 477 -8.76 -36.81 -14.10
CA LEU A 477 -9.65 -37.06 -15.24
C LEU A 477 -10.68 -38.16 -14.95
N ALA A 478 -10.27 -39.24 -14.28
CA ALA A 478 -11.17 -40.31 -13.88
C ALA A 478 -12.26 -39.82 -12.90
N ALA A 479 -11.89 -39.01 -11.91
CA ALA A 479 -12.83 -38.41 -10.96
C ALA A 479 -13.80 -37.45 -11.65
N ALA A 480 -13.29 -36.57 -12.54
CA ALA A 480 -14.12 -35.65 -13.31
C ALA A 480 -15.16 -36.39 -14.18
N ARG A 481 -14.74 -37.47 -14.86
CA ARG A 481 -15.65 -38.31 -15.67
C ARG A 481 -16.66 -39.06 -14.82
N ALA A 482 -16.24 -39.63 -13.70
CA ALA A 482 -17.14 -40.38 -12.82
C ALA A 482 -18.25 -39.48 -12.26
N ALA A 483 -17.93 -38.24 -11.89
CA ALA A 483 -18.90 -37.28 -11.37
C ALA A 483 -19.75 -36.61 -12.47
N ASN A 484 -19.28 -36.59 -13.72
CA ASN A 484 -19.95 -35.95 -14.84
C ASN A 484 -19.98 -36.86 -16.08
N PRO A 485 -20.79 -37.94 -16.08
CA PRO A 485 -20.81 -38.93 -17.16
C PRO A 485 -21.12 -38.33 -18.53
N ASP A 486 -22.07 -37.38 -18.59
CA ASP A 486 -22.61 -36.81 -19.84
C ASP A 486 -21.96 -35.47 -20.24
N ALA A 487 -21.03 -34.95 -19.44
CA ALA A 487 -20.35 -33.69 -19.75
C ALA A 487 -19.22 -33.90 -20.78
N VAL A 488 -18.93 -32.85 -21.54
CA VAL A 488 -17.75 -32.76 -22.40
C VAL A 488 -16.54 -32.42 -21.53
N ILE A 489 -15.63 -33.37 -21.34
CA ILE A 489 -14.39 -33.18 -20.58
C ILE A 489 -13.27 -32.75 -21.51
N LEU A 490 -12.80 -31.53 -21.29
CA LEU A 490 -11.72 -30.89 -22.01
C LEU A 490 -10.46 -30.97 -21.16
N TYR A 491 -9.47 -31.75 -21.59
CA TYR A 491 -8.19 -31.83 -20.89
C TYR A 491 -7.19 -30.87 -21.51
N LYS A 492 -6.65 -29.95 -20.72
CA LYS A 492 -5.58 -29.06 -21.17
C LYS A 492 -4.28 -29.43 -20.47
N PRO A 493 -3.31 -30.07 -21.14
CA PRO A 493 -2.05 -30.43 -20.51
C PRO A 493 -1.26 -29.20 -20.01
N HIS A 494 -0.39 -29.41 -19.02
CA HIS A 494 0.50 -28.37 -18.52
C HIS A 494 1.63 -28.10 -19.54
N PRO A 495 1.98 -26.84 -19.86
CA PRO A 495 3.03 -26.53 -20.84
C PRO A 495 4.37 -27.25 -20.58
N ASP A 496 4.84 -27.26 -19.33
CA ASP A 496 6.09 -27.97 -18.97
C ASP A 496 6.01 -29.49 -19.15
N VAL A 497 4.82 -30.08 -19.03
CA VAL A 497 4.61 -31.52 -19.27
C VAL A 497 4.55 -31.80 -20.76
N GLU A 498 3.90 -30.93 -21.55
CA GLU A 498 3.89 -31.02 -23.02
C GLU A 498 5.29 -30.88 -23.62
N ALA A 499 6.11 -30.00 -23.04
CA ALA A 499 7.51 -29.82 -23.42
C ALA A 499 8.43 -30.97 -22.96
N GLY A 500 7.91 -31.96 -22.23
CA GLY A 500 8.69 -33.08 -21.69
C GLY A 500 9.67 -32.70 -20.57
N LEU A 501 9.50 -31.53 -19.94
CA LEU A 501 10.39 -31.00 -18.92
C LEU A 501 10.03 -31.48 -17.50
N ARG A 502 8.78 -31.92 -17.29
CA ARG A 502 8.24 -32.30 -15.96
C ARG A 502 7.34 -33.53 -16.04
N LYS A 503 7.15 -34.18 -14.88
CA LYS A 503 6.27 -35.34 -14.73
C LYS A 503 4.80 -34.91 -14.76
N GLY A 504 3.97 -35.73 -15.39
CA GLY A 504 2.51 -35.53 -15.46
C GLY A 504 1.86 -35.96 -16.77
N ALA A 505 2.61 -36.58 -17.68
CA ALA A 505 2.04 -37.11 -18.92
C ALA A 505 0.99 -38.18 -18.60
N THR A 506 -0.12 -38.14 -19.33
CA THR A 506 -1.24 -39.09 -19.23
C THR A 506 -1.78 -39.35 -20.63
N ASP A 507 -2.35 -40.53 -20.85
CA ASP A 507 -3.04 -40.89 -22.10
C ASP A 507 -4.33 -40.07 -22.32
N ALA A 508 -4.79 -39.37 -21.28
CA ALA A 508 -6.01 -38.59 -21.25
C ALA A 508 -7.27 -39.34 -21.72
N GLY A 509 -7.32 -40.67 -21.59
CA GLY A 509 -8.39 -41.51 -22.15
C GLY A 509 -9.80 -41.31 -21.57
N LYS A 510 -9.95 -40.41 -20.59
CA LYS A 510 -11.25 -40.01 -20.00
C LYS A 510 -11.73 -38.63 -20.44
N ALA A 511 -10.92 -37.91 -21.22
CA ALA A 511 -11.30 -36.66 -21.86
C ALA A 511 -11.89 -36.90 -23.25
N ASP A 512 -12.83 -36.03 -23.65
CA ASP A 512 -13.40 -36.03 -25.00
C ASP A 512 -12.54 -35.24 -25.98
N LEU A 513 -11.76 -34.28 -25.48
CA LEU A 513 -10.83 -33.49 -26.28
C LEU A 513 -9.60 -33.09 -25.46
N VAL A 514 -8.41 -33.24 -26.07
CA VAL A 514 -7.14 -32.76 -25.50
C VAL A 514 -6.73 -31.46 -26.20
N LEU A 515 -6.55 -30.41 -25.40
CA LEU A 515 -6.34 -29.03 -25.84
C LEU A 515 -4.87 -28.64 -25.76
N HIS A 516 -4.09 -29.10 -26.74
CA HIS A 516 -2.66 -28.77 -26.85
C HIS A 516 -2.44 -27.30 -27.22
N ASN A 517 -1.52 -26.62 -26.53
CA ASN A 517 -1.14 -25.22 -26.79
C ASN A 517 -2.32 -24.21 -26.79
N ALA A 518 -3.47 -24.56 -26.21
CA ALA A 518 -4.60 -23.65 -26.12
C ALA A 518 -4.35 -22.57 -25.05
N ASP A 519 -4.85 -21.36 -25.27
CA ASP A 519 -4.86 -20.32 -24.24
C ASP A 519 -5.88 -20.69 -23.15
N PRO A 520 -5.46 -20.95 -21.91
CA PRO A 520 -6.39 -21.27 -20.83
C PRO A 520 -7.42 -20.16 -20.58
N MET A 521 -7.07 -18.89 -20.79
CA MET A 521 -8.00 -17.77 -20.54
C MET A 521 -9.11 -17.70 -21.58
N ALA A 522 -8.80 -18.02 -22.84
CA ALA A 522 -9.80 -18.13 -23.91
C ALA A 522 -10.74 -19.34 -23.73
N LEU A 523 -10.30 -20.38 -23.01
CA LEU A 523 -11.13 -21.54 -22.67
C LEU A 523 -12.10 -21.23 -21.52
N LEU A 524 -11.69 -20.46 -20.51
CA LEU A 524 -12.51 -20.17 -19.34
C LEU A 524 -13.85 -19.47 -19.67
N SER A 525 -13.91 -18.69 -20.75
CA SER A 525 -15.16 -18.07 -21.20
C SER A 525 -16.13 -19.02 -21.91
N GLN A 526 -15.72 -20.26 -22.17
CA GLN A 526 -16.46 -21.24 -22.97
C GLN A 526 -16.79 -22.53 -22.23
N VAL A 527 -16.47 -22.61 -20.93
CA VAL A 527 -16.68 -23.79 -20.10
C VAL A 527 -17.59 -23.48 -18.92
N ASP A 528 -18.31 -24.50 -18.45
CA ASP A 528 -19.29 -24.38 -17.38
C ASP A 528 -18.70 -24.64 -16.00
N ALA A 529 -17.56 -25.34 -15.93
CA ALA A 529 -16.84 -25.59 -14.69
C ALA A 529 -15.35 -25.93 -14.95
N VAL A 530 -14.53 -25.73 -13.92
CA VAL A 530 -13.14 -26.20 -13.85
C VAL A 530 -13.00 -27.25 -12.77
N TRP A 531 -12.38 -28.39 -13.10
CA TRP A 531 -12.06 -29.45 -12.15
C TRP A 531 -10.55 -29.56 -12.00
N THR A 532 -10.02 -29.26 -10.82
CA THR A 532 -8.57 -29.19 -10.58
C THR A 532 -8.16 -29.89 -9.28
N MET A 533 -6.87 -30.17 -9.13
CA MET A 533 -6.31 -30.59 -7.84
C MET A 533 -5.91 -29.33 -7.07
N THR A 534 -4.83 -28.68 -7.48
CA THR A 534 -4.28 -27.49 -6.79
C THR A 534 -3.86 -26.36 -7.75
N SER A 535 -4.10 -26.51 -9.06
CA SER A 535 -3.70 -25.54 -10.09
C SER A 535 -4.16 -24.12 -9.79
N LEU A 536 -3.29 -23.12 -10.03
CA LEU A 536 -3.68 -21.71 -10.00
C LEU A 536 -4.80 -21.40 -11.00
N LEU A 537 -4.98 -22.21 -12.06
CA LEU A 537 -6.07 -22.02 -13.02
C LEU A 537 -7.45 -22.04 -12.35
N GLY A 538 -7.62 -22.78 -11.25
CA GLY A 538 -8.86 -22.72 -10.47
C GLY A 538 -9.10 -21.34 -9.87
N PHE A 539 -8.08 -20.67 -9.35
CA PHE A 539 -8.20 -19.28 -8.90
C PHE A 539 -8.51 -18.33 -10.07
N GLU A 540 -7.86 -18.50 -11.23
CA GLU A 540 -8.14 -17.69 -12.43
C GLU A 540 -9.55 -17.91 -12.99
N ALA A 541 -10.13 -19.08 -12.77
CA ALA A 541 -11.52 -19.41 -13.08
C ALA A 541 -12.49 -18.70 -12.12
N LEU A 542 -12.18 -18.67 -10.82
CA LEU A 542 -12.96 -17.89 -9.84
C LEU A 542 -13.00 -16.41 -10.20
N LEU A 543 -11.88 -15.81 -10.63
CA LEU A 543 -11.85 -14.40 -11.09
C LEU A 543 -12.86 -14.13 -12.22
N ARG A 544 -13.11 -15.13 -13.06
CA ARG A 544 -14.04 -15.09 -14.20
C ARG A 544 -15.43 -15.63 -13.87
N ARG A 545 -15.69 -15.90 -12.59
CA ARG A 545 -16.96 -16.46 -12.08
C ARG A 545 -17.33 -17.80 -12.71
N VAL A 546 -16.33 -18.60 -13.09
CA VAL A 546 -16.52 -19.99 -13.51
C VAL A 546 -16.52 -20.88 -12.27
N PRO A 547 -17.53 -21.75 -12.06
CA PRO A 547 -17.54 -22.71 -10.97
C PRO A 547 -16.29 -23.59 -10.92
N VAL A 548 -15.77 -23.85 -9.72
CA VAL A 548 -14.53 -24.63 -9.53
C VAL A 548 -14.76 -25.76 -8.54
N VAL A 549 -14.36 -26.96 -8.94
CA VAL A 549 -14.29 -28.15 -8.10
C VAL A 549 -12.83 -28.47 -7.83
N THR A 550 -12.45 -28.61 -6.55
CA THR A 550 -11.08 -28.93 -6.14
C THR A 550 -11.00 -30.31 -5.50
N LEU A 551 -10.16 -31.18 -6.05
CA LEU A 551 -9.84 -32.50 -5.50
C LEU A 551 -8.63 -32.50 -4.57
N GLY A 552 -7.93 -31.36 -4.46
CA GLY A 552 -6.91 -31.07 -3.45
C GLY A 552 -7.33 -29.89 -2.56
N ALA A 553 -6.37 -29.31 -1.83
CA ALA A 553 -6.57 -28.19 -0.91
C ALA A 553 -5.73 -26.94 -1.30
N PRO A 554 -5.88 -26.39 -2.52
CA PRO A 554 -5.21 -25.15 -2.91
C PRO A 554 -5.62 -24.00 -1.99
N PHE A 555 -4.83 -22.91 -1.96
CA PHE A 555 -5.05 -21.79 -1.04
C PHE A 555 -6.46 -21.18 -1.10
N TYR A 556 -7.15 -21.31 -2.24
CA TYR A 556 -8.50 -20.78 -2.49
C TYR A 556 -9.64 -21.76 -2.16
N ALA A 557 -9.34 -22.98 -1.71
CA ALA A 557 -10.32 -23.98 -1.24
C ALA A 557 -10.67 -23.79 0.25
N GLY A 558 -11.91 -24.11 0.65
CA GLY A 558 -12.40 -24.02 2.03
C GLY A 558 -13.08 -22.71 2.41
N TRP A 559 -13.12 -21.73 1.51
CA TRP A 559 -13.61 -20.38 1.83
C TRP A 559 -15.05 -20.11 1.37
N GLY A 560 -15.73 -21.15 0.86
CA GLY A 560 -17.10 -21.06 0.34
C GLY A 560 -17.20 -20.57 -1.11
N LEU A 561 -16.08 -20.53 -1.85
CA LEU A 561 -16.02 -20.12 -3.25
C LEU A 561 -15.84 -21.30 -4.23
N THR A 562 -15.54 -22.49 -3.71
CA THR A 562 -15.28 -23.72 -4.45
C THR A 562 -16.16 -24.86 -3.94
N GLU A 563 -16.34 -25.88 -4.78
CA GLU A 563 -16.82 -27.18 -4.34
C GLU A 563 -15.61 -28.05 -3.96
N ASP A 564 -15.42 -28.25 -2.66
CA ASP A 564 -14.23 -28.89 -2.10
C ASP A 564 -14.46 -30.41 -1.91
N HIS A 565 -13.76 -31.24 -2.69
CA HIS A 565 -13.75 -32.70 -2.55
C HIS A 565 -12.42 -33.22 -1.97
N GLY A 566 -11.39 -32.37 -1.93
CA GLY A 566 -10.13 -32.65 -1.25
C GLY A 566 -10.23 -32.50 0.27
N ASP A 567 -9.19 -32.93 0.98
CA ASP A 567 -9.09 -32.76 2.43
C ASP A 567 -8.64 -31.33 2.77
N VAL A 568 -9.62 -30.42 2.87
CA VAL A 568 -9.35 -29.00 3.15
C VAL A 568 -9.21 -28.78 4.66
N PRO A 569 -8.17 -28.03 5.11
CA PRO A 569 -7.94 -27.80 6.53
C PRO A 569 -9.15 -27.20 7.26
N PRO A 570 -9.54 -27.72 8.43
CA PRO A 570 -10.66 -27.19 9.22
C PRO A 570 -10.54 -25.72 9.63
N ARG A 571 -9.35 -25.11 9.54
CA ARG A 571 -9.13 -23.68 9.82
C ARG A 571 -9.62 -22.77 8.68
N ARG A 572 -9.71 -23.27 7.45
CA ARG A 572 -10.29 -22.54 6.31
C ARG A 572 -11.81 -22.70 6.34
N ARG A 573 -12.49 -21.87 7.15
CA ARG A 573 -13.96 -21.91 7.32
C ARG A 573 -14.64 -20.55 7.29
N ALA A 574 -13.87 -19.46 7.28
CA ALA A 574 -14.43 -18.13 7.09
C ALA A 574 -15.14 -18.08 5.73
N ARG A 575 -16.33 -17.49 5.68
CA ARG A 575 -16.97 -17.19 4.39
C ARG A 575 -16.39 -15.89 3.89
N VAL A 576 -15.81 -15.92 2.70
CA VAL A 576 -15.24 -14.74 2.05
C VAL A 576 -15.91 -14.52 0.71
N THR A 577 -16.00 -13.25 0.28
CA THR A 577 -16.39 -12.94 -1.10
C THR A 577 -15.21 -13.18 -2.04
N LEU A 578 -15.48 -13.25 -3.34
CA LEU A 578 -14.43 -13.31 -4.35
C LEU A 578 -13.49 -12.10 -4.24
N GLU A 579 -14.06 -10.92 -4.03
CA GLU A 579 -13.34 -9.67 -3.83
C GLU A 579 -12.42 -9.75 -2.61
N GLY A 580 -12.88 -10.36 -1.51
CA GLY A 580 -12.08 -10.58 -0.30
C GLY A 580 -10.88 -11.49 -0.55
N LEU A 581 -11.11 -12.62 -1.22
CA LEU A 581 -10.04 -13.54 -1.63
C LEU A 581 -9.05 -12.84 -2.57
N VAL A 582 -9.53 -12.05 -3.53
CA VAL A 582 -8.68 -11.30 -4.47
C VAL A 582 -7.88 -10.22 -3.76
N HIS A 583 -8.48 -9.49 -2.83
CA HIS A 583 -7.76 -8.49 -2.06
C HIS A 583 -6.63 -9.13 -1.25
N ALA A 584 -6.90 -10.24 -0.56
CA ALA A 584 -5.87 -10.97 0.16
C ALA A 584 -4.76 -11.48 -0.77
N ALA A 585 -5.13 -12.19 -1.85
CA ALA A 585 -4.19 -12.90 -2.70
C ALA A 585 -3.40 -12.01 -3.68
N LEU A 586 -3.99 -10.91 -4.16
CA LEU A 586 -3.41 -10.07 -5.22
C LEU A 586 -3.07 -8.63 -4.78
N ILE A 587 -3.44 -8.23 -3.56
CA ILE A 587 -3.14 -6.89 -3.03
C ILE A 587 -2.32 -6.96 -1.74
N ASP A 588 -2.76 -7.72 -0.74
CA ASP A 588 -2.06 -7.78 0.56
C ASP A 588 -0.87 -8.74 0.56
N TYR A 589 -1.03 -9.92 -0.03
CA TYR A 589 -0.01 -10.98 0.03
C TYR A 589 1.20 -10.74 -0.90
N PRO A 590 1.03 -10.27 -2.15
CA PRO A 590 2.15 -10.11 -3.06
C PRO A 590 3.11 -9.01 -2.63
N ARG A 591 4.33 -9.15 -3.14
CA ARG A 591 5.45 -8.24 -3.02
C ARG A 591 5.85 -7.66 -4.36
#